data_AF-A0A288DC30-F1
#
_entry.id   AF-A0A288DC30-F1
#
_cell.length_a   1.000
_cell.length_b   1.000
_cell.length_c   1.000
_cell.angle_alpha   90.00
_cell.angle_beta   90.00
_cell.angle_gamma   90.00
#
_symmetry.space_group_name_H-M   'P 1'
#
loop_
_entity.id
_entity.type
_entity.pdbx_description
1 polymer ?
#
loop_
_entity_poly.entity_id
_entity_poly.type
_entity_poly.pdbx_seq_one_letter_code
_entity_poly.pdbx_strand_id
1 'polypeptide(L)'
;MKQKIGSRYILFFFSTMGFFLLSIIVSFWDFDNDEIQNESKEFPIVQQIPKEVPEILVRNPNEIRLEIPSIYVDAAVISVGLTKDGIMDSPNNGDDVGLFTLGKRPGENGTAVIAGHYGIWKDGTISVFHDINTLKKGDKLHIGDGKGGSVSFVVRESKIYDPNEGVSEVFLSNDGKSHLNLITCILDKKTKQYSKRLVVFTDKI
;
A
#
# COMPACT_ATOMS: atom_id res chain seq x y z
N MET A 1 -67.33 18.97 -15.04
CA MET A 1 -67.47 20.44 -15.21
C MET A 1 -66.60 20.83 -16.40
N LYS A 2 -67.21 21.10 -17.58
CA LYS A 2 -67.42 22.44 -18.19
C LYS A 2 -66.08 23.19 -18.43
N GLN A 3 -65.60 23.24 -19.68
CA GLN A 3 -65.76 24.36 -20.66
C GLN A 3 -64.89 25.58 -20.27
N LYS A 4 -64.20 26.36 -21.13
CA LYS A 4 -64.20 26.55 -22.59
C LYS A 4 -63.17 27.67 -22.94
N ILE A 5 -62.83 27.75 -24.24
CA ILE A 5 -62.59 28.96 -25.08
C ILE A 5 -61.22 29.66 -25.02
N GLY A 6 -60.61 29.77 -26.20
CA GLY A 6 -59.53 30.71 -26.54
C GLY A 6 -60.02 31.90 -27.39
N SER A 7 -59.08 32.56 -28.10
CA SER A 7 -59.22 33.53 -29.21
C SER A 7 -58.45 34.84 -28.92
N ARG A 8 -57.25 35.06 -29.51
CA ARG A 8 -56.93 35.74 -30.81
C ARG A 8 -57.24 37.24 -30.86
N TYR A 9 -56.25 38.09 -31.18
CA TYR A 9 -56.30 39.31 -32.02
C TYR A 9 -54.85 39.64 -32.47
N ILE A 10 -54.47 39.56 -33.76
CA ILE A 10 -54.59 40.54 -34.89
C ILE A 10 -53.55 41.67 -34.75
N LEU A 11 -52.40 41.66 -35.46
CA LEU A 11 -52.07 42.02 -36.88
C LEU A 11 -51.97 43.53 -37.19
N PHE A 12 -51.02 43.84 -38.10
CA PHE A 12 -50.74 45.08 -38.86
C PHE A 12 -49.75 46.10 -38.23
N PHE A 13 -48.84 46.82 -38.92
CA PHE A 13 -48.73 47.27 -40.32
C PHE A 13 -47.25 47.43 -40.78
N PHE A 14 -47.05 47.34 -42.10
CA PHE A 14 -45.83 47.56 -42.90
C PHE A 14 -45.49 49.06 -43.12
N SER A 15 -44.27 49.30 -43.64
CA SER A 15 -43.88 50.41 -44.57
C SER A 15 -43.46 51.74 -43.90
N THR A 16 -42.43 52.50 -44.28
CA THR A 16 -41.78 52.79 -45.59
C THR A 16 -40.35 53.35 -45.41
N MET A 17 -39.41 52.86 -46.21
CA MET A 17 -38.48 53.61 -47.09
C MET A 17 -37.86 54.97 -46.68
N GLY A 18 -36.53 55.06 -46.70
CA GLY A 18 -35.85 56.05 -47.56
C GLY A 18 -34.81 57.02 -46.95
N PHE A 19 -33.58 56.90 -47.45
CA PHE A 19 -32.62 57.98 -47.76
C PHE A 19 -32.08 58.86 -46.61
N PHE A 20 -30.79 58.74 -46.29
CA PHE A 20 -29.79 59.73 -46.74
C PHE A 20 -28.35 59.22 -46.59
N LEU A 21 -27.62 59.42 -47.66
CA LEU A 21 -26.23 59.09 -47.94
C LEU A 21 -25.27 60.10 -47.28
N LEU A 22 -24.09 59.58 -46.95
CA LEU A 22 -22.77 60.25 -47.03
C LEU A 22 -22.44 61.37 -46.03
N SER A 23 -21.75 60.98 -44.96
CA SER A 23 -20.70 61.72 -44.22
C SER A 23 -20.25 60.75 -43.12
N ILE A 24 -19.12 60.04 -43.15
CA ILE A 24 -17.76 60.41 -43.54
C ILE A 24 -17.04 59.08 -43.80
N ILE A 25 -16.50 58.95 -45.02
CA ILE A 25 -15.47 57.96 -45.34
C ILE A 25 -14.21 58.36 -44.55
N VAL A 26 -13.36 57.36 -44.30
CA VAL A 26 -12.05 57.42 -43.62
C VAL A 26 -12.12 57.06 -42.13
N SER A 27 -12.37 55.78 -41.88
CA SER A 27 -11.55 54.95 -40.98
C SER A 27 -11.72 53.48 -41.36
N PHE A 28 -11.73 53.20 -42.68
CA PHE A 28 -11.78 51.84 -43.22
C PHE A 28 -10.36 51.53 -43.69
N TRP A 29 -9.57 50.93 -42.80
CA TRP A 29 -8.41 50.06 -43.02
C TRP A 29 -7.53 50.12 -41.76
N ASP A 30 -7.91 49.32 -40.77
CA ASP A 30 -7.02 48.49 -39.95
C ASP A 30 -7.94 47.51 -39.25
N PHE A 31 -8.50 46.58 -40.05
CA PHE A 31 -9.07 45.34 -39.54
C PHE A 31 -7.87 44.40 -39.33
N ASP A 32 -7.09 44.68 -38.29
CA ASP A 32 -6.09 43.75 -37.79
C ASP A 32 -6.67 43.09 -36.54
N ASN A 33 -6.78 41.76 -36.65
CA ASN A 33 -6.91 40.75 -35.61
C ASN A 33 -7.47 41.22 -34.26
N ASP A 34 -8.66 40.73 -33.92
CA ASP A 34 -9.06 40.54 -32.53
C ASP A 34 -7.98 39.73 -31.82
N GLU A 35 -7.06 40.46 -31.20
CA GLU A 35 -6.10 39.99 -30.23
C GLU A 35 -6.95 39.42 -29.10
N ILE A 36 -7.06 38.09 -29.07
CA ILE A 36 -7.50 37.34 -27.90
C ILE A 36 -6.64 37.88 -26.76
N GLN A 37 -7.21 38.75 -25.94
CA GLN A 37 -6.57 39.21 -24.73
C GLN A 37 -6.37 37.98 -23.87
N ASN A 38 -5.13 37.49 -23.93
CA ASN A 38 -4.54 36.52 -23.04
C ASN A 38 -4.49 37.18 -21.67
N GLU A 39 -5.64 37.24 -21.01
CA GLU A 39 -5.74 37.48 -19.59
C GLU A 39 -5.26 36.18 -18.92
N SER A 40 -3.95 35.95 -18.98
CA SER A 40 -3.29 34.99 -18.11
C SER A 40 -3.45 35.51 -16.69
N LYS A 41 -4.61 35.20 -16.08
CA LYS A 41 -4.72 35.16 -14.64
C LYS A 41 -3.66 34.15 -14.22
N GLU A 42 -2.50 34.66 -13.83
CA GLU A 42 -1.54 33.91 -13.05
C GLU A 42 -2.31 33.40 -11.84
N PHE A 43 -2.76 32.15 -11.91
CA PHE A 43 -3.24 31.47 -10.74
C PHE A 43 -2.04 31.41 -9.79
N PRO A 44 -2.11 31.98 -8.59
CA PRO A 44 -1.02 31.89 -7.63
C PRO A 44 -1.02 30.47 -7.04
N ILE A 45 -0.65 29.46 -7.84
CA ILE A 45 -0.60 28.06 -7.40
C ILE A 45 0.65 27.82 -6.53
N VAL A 46 1.61 28.74 -6.51
CA VAL A 46 2.90 28.54 -5.82
C VAL A 46 2.82 28.77 -4.30
N GLN A 47 1.78 29.43 -3.78
CA GLN A 47 1.70 29.74 -2.34
C GLN A 47 0.88 28.75 -1.49
N GLN A 48 0.30 27.72 -2.11
CA GLN A 48 -0.52 26.73 -1.40
C GLN A 48 -0.02 25.29 -1.56
N ILE A 49 1.26 25.09 -1.94
CA ILE A 49 1.87 23.78 -1.67
C ILE A 49 2.02 23.70 -0.14
N PRO A 50 1.35 22.77 0.55
CA PRO A 50 1.60 22.56 1.96
C PRO A 50 3.11 22.36 2.14
N LYS A 51 3.73 23.19 2.98
CA LYS A 51 5.17 23.11 3.27
C LYS A 51 5.55 21.77 3.92
N GLU A 52 4.54 21.03 4.35
CA GLU A 52 4.60 19.65 4.78
C GLU A 52 3.87 18.81 3.72
N VAL A 53 4.64 18.29 2.76
CA VAL A 53 4.28 16.97 2.21
C VAL A 53 4.22 16.06 3.43
N PRO A 54 3.07 15.42 3.76
CA PRO A 54 3.02 14.48 4.86
C PRO A 54 4.18 13.54 4.62
N GLU A 55 5.10 13.46 5.59
CA GLU A 55 6.33 12.68 5.51
C GLU A 55 6.01 11.37 4.80
N ILE A 56 6.26 11.31 3.50
CA ILE A 56 6.10 10.08 2.74
C ILE A 56 7.16 9.25 3.41
N LEU A 57 6.75 8.34 4.31
CA LEU A 57 7.63 7.53 5.15
C LEU A 57 8.89 7.27 4.34
N VAL A 58 9.96 8.02 4.63
CA VAL A 58 11.09 8.09 3.71
C VAL A 58 11.74 6.74 3.85
N ARG A 59 11.35 5.82 2.95
CA ARG A 59 11.80 4.43 2.98
C ARG A 59 13.31 4.52 2.94
N ASN A 60 13.98 3.95 3.93
CA ASN A 60 15.41 3.82 3.85
C ASN A 60 15.70 2.84 2.70
N PRO A 61 16.24 3.29 1.56
CA PRO A 61 16.42 2.43 0.41
C PRO A 61 17.42 1.30 0.69
N ASN A 62 18.21 1.44 1.76
CA ASN A 62 19.22 0.49 2.19
C ASN A 62 18.75 -0.52 3.24
N GLU A 63 17.44 -0.57 3.52
CA GLU A 63 16.86 -1.48 4.50
C GLU A 63 16.50 -2.84 3.89
N ILE A 64 16.75 -3.91 4.63
CA ILE A 64 16.27 -5.26 4.29
C ILE A 64 14.78 -5.29 4.58
N ARG A 65 13.96 -5.72 3.62
CA ARG A 65 12.50 -5.69 3.75
C ARG A 65 11.86 -7.01 3.38
N LEU A 66 10.82 -7.38 4.12
CA LEU A 66 9.93 -8.49 3.81
C LEU A 66 8.66 -7.95 3.17
N GLU A 67 8.35 -8.46 1.98
CA GLU A 67 7.12 -8.14 1.26
C GLU A 67 6.26 -9.39 1.10
N ILE A 68 4.97 -9.29 1.42
CA ILE A 68 3.97 -10.35 1.21
C ILE A 68 2.72 -9.71 0.59
N PRO A 69 2.65 -9.63 -0.75
CA PRO A 69 1.62 -8.83 -1.42
C PRO A 69 0.18 -9.25 -1.12
N SER A 70 -0.09 -10.55 -0.93
CA SER A 70 -1.45 -11.06 -0.69
C SER A 70 -2.07 -10.60 0.64
N ILE A 71 -1.24 -10.15 1.58
CA ILE A 71 -1.65 -9.64 2.89
C ILE A 71 -1.09 -8.23 3.18
N TYR A 72 -0.67 -7.52 2.14
CA TYR A 72 -0.18 -6.13 2.21
C TYR A 72 0.96 -5.89 3.21
N VAL A 73 1.80 -6.89 3.45
CA VAL A 73 3.01 -6.72 4.27
C VAL A 73 4.09 -6.09 3.42
N ASP A 74 4.66 -5.01 3.93
CA ASP A 74 5.91 -4.38 3.49
C ASP A 74 6.59 -3.88 4.77
N ALA A 75 7.53 -4.67 5.31
CA ALA A 75 8.06 -4.49 6.66
C ALA A 75 9.59 -4.49 6.69
N ALA A 76 10.16 -3.66 7.57
CA ALA A 76 11.60 -3.69 7.86
C ALA A 76 11.98 -5.01 8.55
N VAL A 77 13.14 -5.54 8.17
CA VAL A 77 13.70 -6.75 8.77
C VAL A 77 14.81 -6.37 9.73
N ILE A 78 14.55 -6.51 11.02
CA ILE A 78 15.54 -6.33 12.08
C ILE A 78 16.18 -7.66 12.47
N SER A 79 17.36 -7.62 13.08
CA SER A 79 18.02 -8.81 13.60
C SER A 79 17.51 -9.17 14.99
N VAL A 80 17.17 -10.44 15.21
CA VAL A 80 16.84 -10.98 16.54
C VAL A 80 17.69 -12.22 16.85
N GLY A 81 17.86 -12.49 18.14
CA GLY A 81 18.63 -13.60 18.67
C GLY A 81 17.79 -14.51 19.56
N LEU A 82 18.39 -14.97 20.65
CA LEU A 82 17.70 -15.72 21.71
C LEU A 82 17.47 -14.82 22.92
N THR A 83 16.35 -15.03 23.60
CA THR A 83 16.13 -14.53 24.96
C THR A 83 17.03 -15.26 25.96
N LYS A 84 17.06 -14.80 27.22
CA LYS A 84 17.80 -15.45 28.30
C LYS A 84 17.36 -16.91 28.54
N ASP A 85 16.10 -17.20 28.22
CA ASP A 85 15.51 -18.54 28.38
C ASP A 85 15.77 -19.44 27.15
N GLY A 86 16.57 -18.97 26.18
CA GLY A 86 16.94 -19.75 25.01
C GLY A 86 15.84 -19.88 23.94
N ILE A 87 14.84 -18.99 23.97
CA ILE A 87 13.75 -18.94 22.99
C ILE A 87 14.07 -17.86 21.95
N MET A 88 13.68 -18.05 20.70
CA MET A 88 13.79 -17.01 19.66
C MET A 88 13.09 -15.73 20.12
N ASP A 89 13.82 -14.61 20.04
CA ASP A 89 13.29 -13.29 20.38
C ASP A 89 12.38 -12.73 19.26
N SER A 90 11.64 -11.66 19.56
CA SER A 90 10.64 -11.05 18.67
C SER A 90 10.97 -9.57 18.40
N PRO A 91 10.45 -8.99 17.30
CA PRO A 91 10.62 -7.55 17.06
C PRO A 91 10.06 -6.70 18.19
N ASN A 92 10.65 -5.51 18.38
CA ASN A 92 10.33 -4.64 19.53
C ASN A 92 9.09 -3.75 19.31
N ASN A 93 8.57 -3.69 18.09
CA ASN A 93 7.38 -2.96 17.69
C ASN A 93 6.45 -3.85 16.85
N GLY A 94 5.25 -3.35 16.53
CA GLY A 94 4.24 -4.10 15.79
C GLY A 94 4.47 -4.13 14.26
N ASP A 95 5.30 -3.24 13.72
CA ASP A 95 5.40 -2.99 12.26
C ASP A 95 6.56 -3.73 11.60
N ASP A 96 7.61 -4.01 12.37
CA ASP A 96 8.82 -4.70 11.92
C ASP A 96 8.73 -6.21 12.08
N VAL A 97 9.59 -6.92 11.36
CA VAL A 97 9.81 -8.36 11.52
C VAL A 97 11.24 -8.66 11.97
N GLY A 98 11.42 -9.73 12.74
CA GLY A 98 12.71 -10.14 13.30
C GLY A 98 13.29 -11.37 12.59
N LEU A 99 14.41 -11.22 11.91
CA LEU A 99 15.19 -12.34 11.35
C LEU A 99 16.05 -13.01 12.41
N PHE A 100 15.90 -14.32 12.57
CA PHE A 100 16.70 -15.12 13.50
C PHE A 100 18.14 -15.31 13.00
N THR A 101 19.07 -14.59 13.62
CA THR A 101 20.46 -14.50 13.14
C THR A 101 21.34 -15.72 13.45
N LEU A 102 20.91 -16.61 14.35
CA LEU A 102 21.61 -17.87 14.60
C LEU A 102 21.25 -18.98 13.58
N GLY A 103 20.27 -18.72 12.71
CA GLY A 103 19.85 -19.62 11.62
C GLY A 103 20.58 -19.34 10.30
N LYS A 104 20.00 -19.78 9.19
CA LYS A 104 20.49 -19.46 7.84
C LYS A 104 20.03 -18.08 7.40
N ARG A 105 20.79 -17.46 6.50
CA ARG A 105 20.33 -16.25 5.82
C ARG A 105 19.28 -16.62 4.77
N PRO A 106 18.25 -15.78 4.54
CA PRO A 106 17.29 -16.03 3.47
C PRO A 106 18.01 -16.22 2.13
N GLY A 107 17.72 -17.33 1.44
CA GLY A 107 18.31 -17.68 0.15
C GLY A 107 19.47 -18.67 0.21
N GLU A 108 20.05 -18.90 1.40
CA GLU A 108 21.03 -19.97 1.64
C GLU A 108 20.36 -21.33 1.80
N ASN A 109 21.13 -22.40 1.59
CA ASN A 109 20.66 -23.76 1.85
C ASN A 109 20.41 -23.97 3.36
N GLY A 110 19.26 -24.55 3.67
CA GLY A 110 18.69 -24.68 5.00
C GLY A 110 17.53 -23.71 5.23
N THR A 111 17.28 -23.36 6.49
CA THR A 111 16.09 -22.61 6.89
C THR A 111 16.45 -21.28 7.52
N ALA A 112 15.94 -20.20 6.94
CA ALA A 112 15.85 -18.89 7.58
C ALA A 112 14.50 -18.76 8.31
N VAL A 113 14.46 -18.02 9.41
CA VAL A 113 13.23 -17.84 10.21
C VAL A 113 13.01 -16.37 10.52
N ILE A 114 11.79 -15.88 10.25
CA ILE A 114 11.35 -14.52 10.58
C ILE A 114 10.17 -14.58 11.54
N ALA A 115 10.26 -13.83 12.65
CA ALA A 115 9.16 -13.63 13.59
C ALA A 115 8.47 -12.28 13.37
N GLY A 116 7.17 -12.22 13.63
CA GLY A 116 6.40 -10.98 13.64
C GLY A 116 5.18 -11.08 14.57
N HIS A 117 4.65 -9.94 14.99
CA HIS A 117 3.48 -9.90 15.88
C HIS A 117 2.17 -10.06 15.11
N TYR A 118 1.18 -10.65 15.78
CA TYR A 118 -0.17 -10.87 15.26
C TYR A 118 -1.18 -10.03 16.05
N GLY A 119 -2.25 -9.60 15.40
CA GLY A 119 -3.37 -8.95 16.06
C GLY A 119 -3.17 -7.44 16.18
N ILE A 120 -3.51 -6.90 17.35
CA ILE A 120 -3.38 -5.48 17.67
C ILE A 120 -2.22 -5.33 18.65
N TRP A 121 -1.30 -4.42 18.33
CA TRP A 121 -0.15 -4.10 19.14
C TRP A 121 -0.52 -3.23 20.35
N LYS A 122 0.43 -3.04 21.27
CA LYS A 122 0.21 -2.41 22.59
C LYS A 122 -0.30 -0.97 22.51
N ASP A 123 0.05 -0.27 21.43
CA ASP A 123 -0.33 1.11 21.11
C ASP A 123 -1.62 1.21 20.28
N GLY A 124 -2.24 0.08 19.95
CA GLY A 124 -3.47 0.01 19.16
C GLY A 124 -3.26 -0.15 17.65
N THR A 125 -2.02 -0.22 17.15
CA THR A 125 -1.77 -0.45 15.73
C THR A 125 -2.01 -1.90 15.32
N ILE A 126 -2.26 -2.14 14.04
CA ILE A 126 -2.38 -3.49 13.48
C ILE A 126 -0.96 -4.04 13.32
N SER A 127 -0.68 -5.20 13.91
CA SER A 127 0.65 -5.81 13.79
C SER A 127 0.90 -6.38 12.39
N VAL A 128 2.17 -6.42 11.99
CA VAL A 128 2.64 -6.83 10.66
C VAL A 128 2.09 -8.18 10.18
N PHE A 129 1.89 -9.15 11.08
CA PHE A 129 1.35 -10.47 10.73
C PHE A 129 -0.12 -10.64 11.10
N HIS A 130 -0.89 -9.55 11.23
CA HIS A 130 -2.32 -9.62 11.54
C HIS A 130 -3.11 -10.59 10.65
N ASP A 131 -2.87 -10.55 9.33
CA ASP A 131 -3.59 -11.35 8.34
C ASP A 131 -2.81 -12.60 7.88
N ILE A 132 -1.71 -12.97 8.55
CA ILE A 132 -0.85 -14.08 8.11
C ILE A 132 -1.57 -15.44 8.05
N ASN A 133 -2.65 -15.60 8.83
CA ASN A 133 -3.50 -16.79 8.82
C ASN A 133 -4.34 -16.95 7.55
N THR A 134 -4.41 -15.90 6.72
CA THR A 134 -5.12 -15.92 5.43
C THR A 134 -4.25 -16.39 4.27
N LEU A 135 -2.93 -16.50 4.48
CA LEU A 135 -2.00 -16.99 3.47
C LEU A 135 -2.32 -18.41 3.03
N LYS A 136 -2.19 -18.64 1.72
CA LYS A 136 -2.50 -19.91 1.08
C LYS A 136 -1.26 -20.45 0.37
N LYS A 137 -1.24 -21.76 0.18
CA LYS A 137 -0.25 -22.41 -0.68
C LYS A 137 -0.22 -21.75 -2.06
N GLY A 138 0.96 -21.35 -2.51
CA GLY A 138 1.15 -20.63 -3.76
C GLY A 138 1.31 -19.11 -3.61
N ASP A 139 0.96 -18.53 -2.46
CA ASP A 139 1.23 -17.12 -2.18
C ASP A 139 2.73 -16.86 -2.16
N LYS A 140 3.13 -15.67 -2.63
CA LYS A 140 4.54 -15.29 -2.75
C LYS A 140 4.94 -14.30 -1.67
N LEU A 141 6.20 -14.37 -1.30
CA LEU A 141 6.87 -13.40 -0.46
C LEU A 141 8.27 -13.12 -1.00
N HIS A 142 8.74 -11.91 -0.75
CA HIS A 142 10.01 -11.41 -1.24
C HIS A 142 10.82 -10.84 -0.09
N ILE A 143 12.12 -11.09 -0.08
CA ILE A 143 13.04 -10.45 0.86
C ILE A 143 14.07 -9.63 0.09
N GLY A 144 13.94 -8.32 0.18
CA GLY A 144 14.86 -7.36 -0.42
C GLY A 144 16.10 -7.16 0.44
N ASP A 145 17.27 -6.98 -0.17
CA ASP A 145 18.55 -6.81 0.54
C ASP A 145 18.94 -5.35 0.82
N GLY A 146 18.06 -4.39 0.49
CA GLY A 146 18.33 -2.96 0.56
C GLY A 146 19.34 -2.47 -0.49
N LYS A 147 19.77 -3.30 -1.43
CA LYS A 147 20.76 -2.95 -2.46
C LYS A 147 20.23 -3.20 -3.88
N GLY A 148 18.91 -3.36 -4.00
CA GLY A 148 18.21 -3.68 -5.25
C GLY A 148 18.15 -5.17 -5.57
N GLY A 149 18.71 -6.04 -4.72
CA GLY A 149 18.55 -7.49 -4.81
C GLY A 149 17.32 -7.98 -4.05
N SER A 150 16.78 -9.13 -4.46
CA SER A 150 15.65 -9.78 -3.79
C SER A 150 15.70 -11.30 -3.95
N VAL A 151 15.27 -12.02 -2.93
CA VAL A 151 15.02 -13.47 -2.99
C VAL A 151 13.52 -13.73 -2.83
N SER A 152 12.97 -14.57 -3.70
CA SER A 152 11.54 -14.91 -3.69
C SER A 152 11.30 -16.29 -3.11
N PHE A 153 10.18 -16.42 -2.40
CA PHE A 153 9.71 -17.68 -1.85
C PHE A 153 8.22 -17.86 -2.14
N VAL A 154 7.76 -19.11 -2.06
CA VAL A 154 6.36 -19.49 -2.20
C VAL A 154 5.89 -20.26 -0.98
N VAL A 155 4.69 -19.95 -0.49
CA VAL A 155 4.06 -20.67 0.61
C VAL A 155 3.79 -22.12 0.20
N ARG A 156 4.31 -23.05 0.99
CA ARG A 156 4.10 -24.50 0.84
C ARG A 156 2.94 -24.99 1.70
N GLU A 157 2.92 -24.61 2.97
CA GLU A 157 1.90 -24.99 3.95
C GLU A 157 1.92 -24.08 5.19
N SER A 158 0.92 -24.21 6.06
CA SER A 158 0.87 -23.56 7.37
C SER A 158 0.49 -24.57 8.45
N LYS A 159 1.17 -24.53 9.60
CA LYS A 159 0.88 -25.40 10.76
C LYS A 159 0.71 -24.57 12.02
N ILE A 160 -0.11 -25.07 12.94
CA ILE A 160 -0.29 -24.49 14.28
C ILE A 160 0.31 -25.44 15.31
N TYR A 161 1.21 -24.93 16.15
CA TYR A 161 1.86 -25.67 17.22
C TYR A 161 1.44 -25.17 18.58
N ASP A 162 1.49 -26.07 19.55
CA ASP A 162 1.32 -25.73 20.96
C ASP A 162 2.65 -25.19 21.54
N PRO A 163 2.60 -24.32 22.57
CA PRO A 163 3.78 -23.56 23.05
C PRO A 163 4.94 -24.41 23.57
N ASN A 164 4.67 -25.65 23.96
CA ASN A 164 5.67 -26.58 24.51
C ASN A 164 6.07 -27.68 23.53
N GLU A 165 5.61 -27.61 22.28
CA GLU A 165 5.97 -28.58 21.26
C GLU A 165 7.35 -28.25 20.69
N GLY A 166 8.25 -29.22 20.68
CA GLY A 166 9.57 -29.08 20.07
C GLY A 166 9.44 -29.06 18.55
N VAL A 167 9.59 -27.90 17.92
CA VAL A 167 9.34 -27.72 16.48
C VAL A 167 10.64 -27.50 15.70
N SER A 168 11.55 -28.47 15.76
CA SER A 168 12.87 -28.39 15.11
C SER A 168 12.77 -28.15 13.59
N GLU A 169 11.72 -28.66 12.93
CA GLU A 169 11.46 -28.45 11.50
C GLU A 169 11.28 -26.97 11.12
N VAL A 170 10.93 -26.11 12.08
CA VAL A 170 10.79 -24.66 11.86
C VAL A 170 12.15 -24.01 11.64
N PHE A 171 13.21 -24.54 12.28
CA PHE A 171 14.54 -23.94 12.32
C PHE A 171 15.57 -24.68 11.49
N LEU A 172 15.34 -25.97 11.20
CA LEU A 172 16.32 -26.86 10.60
C LEU A 172 15.74 -27.58 9.38
N SER A 173 16.48 -27.52 8.27
CA SER A 173 16.29 -28.37 7.09
C SER A 173 17.65 -28.80 6.55
N ASN A 174 17.74 -30.07 6.16
CA ASN A 174 18.93 -30.69 5.56
C ASN A 174 18.64 -31.28 4.17
N ASP A 175 17.57 -30.83 3.51
CA ASP A 175 17.13 -31.34 2.20
C ASP A 175 17.88 -30.73 1.00
N GLY A 176 18.88 -29.87 1.27
CA GLY A 176 19.67 -29.18 0.27
C GLY A 176 18.96 -28.00 -0.41
N LYS A 177 17.77 -27.60 0.05
CA LYS A 177 17.01 -26.47 -0.48
C LYS A 177 17.10 -25.26 0.43
N SER A 178 16.56 -24.14 -0.03
CA SER A 178 16.46 -22.89 0.72
C SER A 178 15.02 -22.61 1.12
N HIS A 179 14.80 -22.39 2.42
CA HIS A 179 13.49 -22.11 2.99
C HIS A 179 13.50 -20.81 3.78
N LEU A 180 12.34 -20.16 3.86
CA LEU A 180 12.09 -19.04 4.74
C LEU A 180 10.79 -19.27 5.51
N ASN A 181 10.88 -19.61 6.78
CA ASN A 181 9.70 -19.85 7.61
C ASN A 181 9.30 -18.56 8.33
N LEU A 182 8.00 -18.25 8.34
CA LEU A 182 7.43 -17.14 9.09
C LEU A 182 6.75 -17.68 10.35
N ILE A 183 7.02 -17.10 11.51
CA ILE A 183 6.44 -17.52 12.79
C ILE A 183 5.75 -16.36 13.51
N THR A 184 4.60 -16.63 14.11
CA THR A 184 3.91 -15.66 14.97
C THR A 184 3.19 -16.31 16.16
N CYS A 185 2.91 -15.53 17.20
CA CYS A 185 1.99 -15.93 18.27
C CYS A 185 0.55 -15.72 17.80
N ILE A 186 -0.31 -16.72 17.93
CA ILE A 186 -1.76 -16.56 17.71
C ILE A 186 -2.56 -16.83 18.98
N LEU A 187 -3.75 -16.24 19.04
CA LEU A 187 -4.69 -16.46 20.13
C LEU A 187 -5.17 -17.92 20.15
N ASP A 188 -5.02 -18.59 21.27
CA ASP A 188 -5.70 -19.83 21.57
C ASP A 188 -7.18 -19.53 21.90
N LYS A 189 -8.08 -20.04 21.06
CA LYS A 189 -9.52 -19.81 21.19
C LYS A 189 -10.11 -20.32 22.51
N LYS A 190 -9.48 -21.33 23.14
CA LYS A 190 -9.93 -21.94 24.40
C LYS A 190 -9.51 -21.10 25.61
N THR A 191 -8.23 -20.75 25.67
CA THR A 191 -7.64 -20.04 26.83
C THR A 191 -7.70 -18.52 26.70
N LYS A 192 -7.99 -18.00 25.50
CA LYS A 192 -7.90 -16.57 25.14
C LYS A 192 -6.51 -15.97 25.38
N GLN A 193 -5.47 -16.79 25.35
CA GLN A 193 -4.08 -16.36 25.48
C GLN A 193 -3.33 -16.54 24.16
N TYR A 194 -2.31 -15.72 23.89
CA TYR A 194 -1.43 -15.87 22.73
C TYR A 194 -0.42 -17.00 22.93
N SER A 195 -0.92 -18.21 23.15
CA SER A 195 -0.11 -19.36 23.53
C SER A 195 0.27 -20.23 22.33
N LYS A 196 -0.47 -20.17 21.22
CA LYS A 196 -0.21 -21.01 20.03
C LYS A 196 0.75 -20.33 19.07
N ARG A 197 1.46 -21.13 18.28
CA ARG A 197 2.36 -20.64 17.24
C ARG A 197 1.81 -21.01 15.87
N LEU A 198 1.57 -20.02 15.02
CA LEU A 198 1.32 -20.25 13.61
C LEU A 198 2.66 -20.14 12.87
N VAL A 199 2.99 -21.17 12.11
CA VAL A 199 4.17 -21.19 11.23
C VAL A 199 3.71 -21.34 9.80
N VAL A 200 4.19 -20.46 8.93
CA VAL A 200 4.04 -20.55 7.49
C VAL A 200 5.37 -21.03 6.91
N PHE A 201 5.34 -22.17 6.24
CA PHE A 201 6.49 -22.77 5.59
C PHE A 201 6.57 -22.33 4.14
N THR A 202 7.76 -21.93 3.70
CA THR A 202 7.97 -21.42 2.35
C THR A 202 9.24 -21.98 1.73
N ASP A 203 9.23 -22.15 0.41
CA ASP A 203 10.36 -22.65 -0.36
C ASP A 203 10.81 -21.59 -1.37
N LYS A 204 12.11 -21.46 -1.58
CA LYS A 204 12.68 -20.54 -2.58
C LYS A 204 12.22 -20.92 -3.99
N ILE A 205 11.92 -19.90 -4.82
CA ILE A 205 11.54 -20.03 -6.24
C ILE A 205 12.49 -19.29 -7.17
#